data_AF-A0A0S2JYU0-F1
#
_entry.id   AF-A0A0S2JYU0-F1
#
_cell.length_a   1.000
_cell.length_b   1.000
_cell.length_c   1.000
_cell.angle_alpha   90.00
_cell.angle_beta   90.00
_cell.angle_gamma   90.00
#
_symmetry.space_group_name_H-M   'P 1'
#
loop_
_entity.id
_entity.type
_entity.pdbx_description
1 polymer ?
#
loop_
_entity_poly.entity_id
_entity_poly.type
_entity_poly.pdbx_seq_one_letter_code
_entity_poly.pdbx_strand_id
1 'polypeptide(L)'
;MTSMARHALDIDLDDKTWFRYAAFDGKTSLRESSVTKLDSLPALALLSGGAETFFAFLMFSIWIFSYYLQANVSPLLAFMIVLGGALFVFIAKRIAIYRKYGFGSQWVMTVSKEKLEVAKLAQKNKNAKTLTIMRSDIAEVVFNYTMDKKYKRQIGGRTVKSSASVHACEIHLKNGELIDIDNMRVGLFNLLYLLVFHEYPLVYRYCLSGGAGGAMILVLRLLSLSAVASAVAMLFFNLK
;
A
#
# COMPACT_ATOMS: atom_id res chain seq x y z
N MET A 1 -2.09 -19.87 -18.14
CA MET A 1 -2.21 -19.23 -16.82
C MET A 1 -3.36 -19.87 -16.08
N THR A 2 -3.10 -20.74 -15.12
CA THR A 2 -4.13 -21.38 -14.28
C THR A 2 -4.61 -20.39 -13.23
N SER A 3 -5.63 -19.60 -13.57
CA SER A 3 -6.48 -18.93 -12.58
C SER A 3 -7.16 -20.02 -11.76
N MET A 4 -6.82 -20.16 -10.48
CA MET A 4 -7.51 -21.11 -9.61
C MET A 4 -8.93 -20.63 -9.30
N ALA A 5 -9.86 -21.59 -9.17
CA ALA A 5 -11.25 -21.31 -8.86
C ALA A 5 -11.42 -20.59 -7.52
N ARG A 6 -12.50 -19.81 -7.42
CA ARG A 6 -12.98 -19.25 -6.15
C ARG A 6 -13.25 -20.40 -5.17
N HIS A 7 -12.78 -20.27 -3.94
CA HIS A 7 -12.97 -21.28 -2.90
C HIS A 7 -13.19 -20.63 -1.53
N ALA A 8 -13.81 -21.36 -0.62
CA ALA A 8 -13.90 -20.96 0.78
C ALA A 8 -12.61 -21.35 1.51
N LEU A 9 -12.16 -20.50 2.42
CA LEU A 9 -11.11 -20.81 3.39
C LEU A 9 -11.70 -20.59 4.77
N ASP A 10 -11.46 -21.56 5.64
CA ASP A 10 -11.73 -21.42 7.06
C ASP A 10 -10.51 -20.73 7.70
N ILE A 11 -10.64 -19.43 7.96
CA ILE A 11 -9.56 -18.59 8.51
C ILE A 11 -9.96 -18.18 9.91
N ASP A 12 -9.22 -18.68 10.90
CA ASP A 12 -9.36 -18.26 12.28
C ASP A 12 -8.71 -16.89 12.52
N LEU A 13 -9.31 -16.06 13.37
CA LEU A 13 -8.82 -14.73 13.75
C LEU A 13 -7.44 -14.79 14.42
N ASP A 14 -7.12 -15.92 15.05
CA ASP A 14 -5.80 -16.17 15.67
C ASP A 14 -4.75 -16.68 14.67
N ASP A 15 -5.11 -16.91 13.39
CA ASP A 15 -4.16 -17.39 12.39
C ASP A 15 -3.12 -16.32 12.04
N LYS A 16 -1.91 -16.50 12.59
CA LYS A 16 -0.75 -15.65 12.34
C LYS A 16 -0.28 -15.68 10.89
N THR A 17 -0.70 -16.65 10.08
CA THR A 17 -0.45 -16.68 8.64
C THR A 17 -1.14 -15.53 7.93
N TRP A 18 -2.35 -15.18 8.37
CA TRP A 18 -3.20 -14.15 7.77
C TRP A 18 -3.18 -12.84 8.55
N PHE A 19 -3.28 -12.90 9.88
CA PHE A 19 -3.61 -11.73 10.70
C PHE A 19 -2.46 -11.15 11.50
N ARG A 20 -1.23 -11.61 11.23
CA ARG A 20 -0.01 -11.06 11.85
C ARG A 20 0.14 -9.54 11.66
N TYR A 21 -0.33 -9.02 10.52
CA TYR A 21 -0.21 -7.60 10.18
C TYR A 21 -1.54 -6.83 10.29
N ALA A 22 -2.60 -7.47 10.79
CA ALA A 22 -3.85 -6.79 11.06
C ALA A 22 -3.70 -5.92 12.32
N ALA A 23 -3.63 -4.60 12.12
CA ALA A 23 -3.45 -3.60 13.16
C ALA A 23 -4.41 -2.43 12.87
N PHE A 24 -5.44 -2.32 13.69
CA PHE A 24 -6.42 -1.23 13.66
C PHE A 24 -6.88 -0.92 15.09
N ASP A 25 -7.42 0.28 15.26
CA ASP A 25 -7.85 0.75 16.57
C ASP A 25 -9.04 -0.07 17.10
N GLY A 26 -9.00 -0.42 18.39
CA GLY A 26 -10.02 -1.24 19.04
C GLY A 26 -9.98 -2.75 18.75
N LYS A 27 -8.96 -3.28 18.07
CA LYS A 27 -8.84 -4.73 17.75
C LYS A 27 -8.98 -5.65 18.98
N THR A 28 -8.38 -5.29 20.12
CA THR A 28 -8.40 -6.11 21.35
C THR A 28 -9.70 -6.03 22.15
N SER A 29 -10.60 -5.13 21.77
CA SER A 29 -11.88 -4.89 22.46
C SER A 29 -13.07 -4.99 21.52
N LEU A 30 -12.92 -5.74 20.42
CA LEU A 30 -14.00 -5.99 19.47
C LEU A 30 -15.16 -6.72 20.13
N ARG A 31 -16.36 -6.22 19.86
CA ARG A 31 -17.63 -6.83 20.24
C ARG A 31 -18.47 -6.97 18.98
N GLU A 32 -19.49 -7.82 19.06
CA GLU A 32 -20.41 -8.04 17.95
C GLU A 32 -21.08 -6.73 17.45
N SER A 33 -21.36 -5.80 18.36
CA SER A 33 -21.92 -4.48 18.06
C SER A 33 -20.88 -3.42 17.67
N SER A 34 -19.60 -3.78 17.56
CA SER A 34 -18.55 -2.84 17.19
C SER A 34 -18.76 -2.30 15.78
N VAL A 35 -18.57 -0.99 15.65
CA VAL A 35 -18.54 -0.27 14.38
C VAL A 35 -17.12 0.27 14.23
N THR A 36 -16.32 -0.39 13.40
CA THR A 36 -14.90 -0.07 13.25
C THR A 36 -14.70 0.80 12.03
N LYS A 37 -14.06 1.96 12.25
CA LYS A 37 -13.62 2.85 11.18
C LYS A 37 -12.21 2.49 10.77
N LEU A 38 -12.01 2.32 9.47
CA LEU A 38 -10.73 2.16 8.84
C LEU A 38 -10.35 3.49 8.17
N ASP A 39 -9.16 3.97 8.52
CA ASP A 39 -8.55 5.11 7.87
C ASP A 39 -7.53 4.67 6.83
N SER A 40 -7.25 5.58 5.90
CA SER A 40 -6.25 5.40 4.87
C SER A 40 -4.87 5.24 5.50
N LEU A 41 -4.02 4.45 4.84
CA LEU A 41 -2.62 4.30 5.24
C LEU A 41 -1.72 5.19 4.36
N PRO A 42 -1.55 6.49 4.67
CA PRO A 42 -0.81 7.42 3.82
C PRO A 42 0.67 7.05 3.64
N ALA A 43 1.24 6.26 4.57
CA ALA A 43 2.61 5.76 4.47
C ALA A 43 2.83 4.82 3.27
N LEU A 44 1.78 4.12 2.81
CA LEU A 44 1.83 3.20 1.67
C LEU A 44 1.32 3.83 0.37
N ALA A 45 0.98 5.11 0.38
CA ALA A 45 0.53 5.83 -0.81
C ALA A 45 1.64 5.87 -1.88
N LEU A 46 1.42 5.15 -2.97
CA LEU A 46 2.28 5.19 -4.16
C LEU A 46 1.59 6.01 -5.25
N LEU A 47 2.33 6.91 -5.91
CA LEU A 47 1.83 7.50 -7.15
C LEU A 47 1.71 6.41 -8.23
N SER A 48 1.12 6.75 -9.38
CA SER A 48 1.13 5.80 -10.50
C SER A 48 2.58 5.41 -10.85
N GLY A 49 2.80 4.20 -11.38
CA GLY A 49 4.14 3.74 -11.71
C GLY A 49 4.92 4.73 -12.60
N GLY A 50 4.24 5.37 -13.56
CA GLY A 50 4.83 6.42 -14.39
C GLY A 50 5.26 7.67 -13.60
N ALA A 51 4.43 8.14 -12.67
CA ALA A 51 4.77 9.31 -11.84
C ALA A 51 5.92 8.98 -10.85
N GLU A 52 5.91 7.79 -10.25
CA GLU A 52 7.04 7.33 -9.41
C GLU A 52 8.34 7.27 -10.22
N THR A 53 8.27 6.78 -11.44
CA THR A 53 9.42 6.69 -12.36
C THR A 53 9.93 8.07 -12.74
N PHE A 54 9.04 9.02 -13.05
CA PHE A 54 9.40 10.41 -13.33
C PHE A 54 10.15 11.07 -12.16
N PHE A 55 9.64 10.95 -10.93
CA PHE A 55 10.33 11.49 -9.75
C PHE A 55 11.68 10.83 -9.51
N ALA A 56 11.81 9.52 -9.75
CA ALA A 56 13.09 8.83 -9.66
C ALA A 56 14.09 9.35 -10.70
N PHE A 57 13.65 9.58 -11.94
CA PHE A 57 14.50 10.17 -12.98
C PHE A 57 14.97 11.58 -12.61
N LEU A 58 14.12 12.43 -12.05
CA LEU A 58 14.54 13.76 -11.58
C LEU A 58 15.67 13.67 -10.54
N MET A 59 15.55 12.73 -9.60
CA MET A 59 16.60 12.49 -8.59
C MET A 59 17.90 11.98 -9.23
N PHE A 60 17.82 11.07 -10.21
CA PHE A 60 19.01 10.63 -10.96
C PHE A 60 19.64 11.76 -11.78
N SER A 61 18.83 12.63 -12.40
CA SER A 61 19.33 13.79 -13.13
C SER A 61 20.07 14.75 -12.20
N ILE A 62 19.55 15.00 -10.99
CA ILE A 62 20.23 15.82 -9.97
C ILE A 62 21.57 15.17 -9.59
N TRP A 63 21.59 13.85 -9.39
CA TRP A 63 22.81 13.11 -9.08
C TRP A 63 23.86 13.21 -10.20
N ILE A 64 23.49 12.99 -11.46
CA ILE A 64 24.41 13.12 -12.61
C ILE A 64 24.90 14.57 -12.73
N PHE A 65 23.99 15.54 -12.61
CA PHE A 65 24.32 16.95 -12.72
C PHE A 65 25.24 17.44 -11.59
N SER A 66 25.22 16.79 -10.43
CA SER A 66 26.12 17.11 -9.31
C SER A 66 27.60 17.00 -9.69
N TYR A 67 27.98 16.03 -10.54
CA TYR A 67 29.35 15.87 -11.01
C TYR A 67 29.79 17.01 -11.93
N TYR A 68 28.87 17.48 -12.79
CA TYR A 68 29.12 18.65 -13.63
C TYR A 68 29.29 19.91 -12.77
N LEU A 69 28.40 20.13 -11.79
CA LEU A 69 28.48 21.28 -10.88
C LEU A 69 29.76 21.28 -10.05
N GLN A 70 30.20 20.11 -9.57
CA GLN A 70 31.44 19.97 -8.82
C GLN A 70 32.67 20.48 -9.60
N ALA A 71 32.68 20.29 -10.93
CA ALA A 71 33.83 20.68 -11.77
C ALA A 71 33.78 22.13 -12.26
N ASN A 72 32.61 22.75 -12.32
CA ASN A 72 32.40 24.02 -13.02
C ASN A 72 31.91 25.17 -12.14
N VAL A 73 31.58 24.90 -10.87
CA VAL A 73 30.92 25.84 -9.98
C VAL A 73 31.58 25.82 -8.60
N SER A 74 31.50 26.94 -7.87
CA SER A 74 32.02 26.99 -6.49
C SER A 74 31.35 25.92 -5.61
N PRO A 75 32.09 25.27 -4.69
CA PRO A 75 31.57 24.14 -3.93
C PRO A 75 30.29 24.44 -3.15
N LEU A 76 30.21 25.62 -2.52
CA LEU A 76 29.04 26.07 -1.78
C LEU A 76 27.80 26.21 -2.68
N LEU A 77 27.98 26.80 -3.86
CA LEU A 77 26.88 27.05 -4.79
C LEU A 77 26.42 25.73 -5.45
N ALA A 78 27.35 24.83 -5.78
CA ALA A 78 27.04 23.48 -6.24
C ALA A 78 26.22 22.70 -5.19
N PHE A 79 26.65 22.74 -3.91
CA PHE A 79 25.94 22.10 -2.80
C PHE A 79 24.51 22.64 -2.65
N MET A 80 24.34 23.96 -2.65
CA MET A 80 23.03 24.60 -2.51
C MET A 80 22.08 24.26 -3.67
N ILE A 81 22.58 24.20 -4.91
CA ILE A 81 21.77 23.80 -6.07
C ILE A 81 21.29 22.36 -5.93
N VAL A 82 22.18 21.43 -5.58
CA VAL A 82 21.83 20.01 -5.46
C VAL A 82 20.87 19.76 -4.29
N LEU A 83 21.12 20.37 -3.13
CA LEU A 83 20.24 20.25 -1.97
C LEU A 83 18.86 20.87 -2.25
N GLY A 84 18.83 22.08 -2.80
CA GLY A 84 17.60 22.79 -3.16
C GLY A 84 16.79 22.03 -4.21
N GLY A 85 17.45 21.51 -5.25
CA GLY A 85 16.83 20.68 -6.28
C GLY A 85 16.23 19.40 -5.70
N ALA A 86 16.98 18.69 -4.85
CA ALA A 86 16.49 17.49 -4.19
C ALA A 86 15.25 17.80 -3.33
N LEU A 87 15.32 18.82 -2.47
CA LEU A 87 14.20 19.25 -1.63
C LEU A 87 12.97 19.63 -2.46
N PHE A 88 13.16 20.35 -3.57
CA PHE A 88 12.08 20.70 -4.48
C PHE A 88 11.38 19.46 -5.04
N VAL A 89 12.14 18.46 -5.52
CA VAL A 89 11.61 17.19 -6.03
C VAL A 89 10.85 16.44 -4.94
N PHE A 90 11.36 16.41 -3.71
CA PHE A 90 10.67 15.82 -2.55
C PHE A 90 9.35 16.51 -2.24
N ILE A 91 9.34 17.85 -2.17
CA ILE A 91 8.15 18.64 -1.88
C ILE A 91 7.11 18.45 -2.99
N ALA A 92 7.51 18.55 -4.26
CA ALA A 92 6.64 18.33 -5.41
C ALA A 92 6.01 16.92 -5.38
N LYS A 93 6.80 15.90 -5.05
CA LYS A 93 6.30 14.53 -4.87
C LYS A 93 5.28 14.44 -3.73
N ARG A 94 5.54 15.07 -2.59
CA ARG A 94 4.59 15.09 -1.46
C ARG A 94 3.29 15.80 -1.82
N ILE A 95 3.35 16.94 -2.53
CA ILE A 95 2.16 17.65 -3.02
C ILE A 95 1.35 16.76 -3.98
N ALA A 96 2.02 16.07 -4.92
CA ALA A 96 1.35 15.15 -5.84
C ALA A 96 0.64 14.00 -5.10
N ILE A 97 1.26 13.46 -4.05
CA ILE A 97 0.65 12.45 -3.18
C ILE A 97 -0.57 13.05 -2.48
N TYR A 98 -0.46 14.23 -1.87
CA TYR A 98 -1.58 14.87 -1.18
C TYR A 98 -2.75 15.21 -2.11
N ARG A 99 -2.47 15.64 -3.35
CA ARG A 99 -3.52 15.86 -4.36
C ARG A 99 -4.25 14.57 -4.73
N LYS A 100 -3.55 13.45 -4.78
CA LYS A 100 -4.13 12.16 -5.17
C LYS A 100 -4.84 11.46 -4.00
N TYR A 101 -4.27 11.54 -2.80
CA TYR A 101 -4.68 10.75 -1.64
C TYR A 101 -5.33 11.54 -0.52
N GLY A 102 -5.33 12.87 -0.59
CA GLY A 102 -5.72 13.75 0.50
C GLY A 102 -4.58 14.00 1.48
N PHE A 103 -4.78 14.98 2.35
CA PHE A 103 -3.85 15.27 3.44
C PHE A 103 -4.20 14.40 4.66
N GLY A 104 -3.20 13.74 5.23
CA GLY A 104 -3.35 12.96 6.46
C GLY A 104 -4.03 11.60 6.31
N SER A 105 -4.37 11.02 7.47
CA SER A 105 -5.20 9.82 7.58
C SER A 105 -6.65 10.20 7.29
N GLN A 106 -7.25 9.62 6.25
CA GLN A 106 -8.62 9.91 5.85
C GLN A 106 -9.49 8.69 6.03
N TRP A 107 -10.70 8.87 6.53
CA TRP A 107 -11.67 7.78 6.60
C TRP A 107 -11.90 7.15 5.22
N VAL A 108 -11.74 5.84 5.12
CA VAL A 108 -11.91 5.07 3.88
C VAL A 108 -13.05 4.08 3.97
N MET A 109 -13.29 3.49 5.13
CA MET A 109 -14.31 2.46 5.26
C MET A 109 -14.83 2.35 6.69
N THR A 110 -16.10 2.04 6.86
CA THR A 110 -16.68 1.61 8.15
C THR A 110 -17.18 0.18 7.99
N VAL A 111 -16.82 -0.68 8.93
CA VAL A 111 -17.28 -2.08 8.97
C VAL A 111 -18.08 -2.29 10.25
N SER A 112 -19.27 -2.87 10.12
CA SER A 112 -20.07 -3.37 11.22
C SER A 112 -20.68 -4.73 10.87
N LYS A 113 -21.36 -5.37 11.83
CA LYS A 113 -22.09 -6.61 11.57
C LYS A 113 -23.16 -6.50 10.47
N GLU A 114 -23.79 -5.33 10.35
CA GLU A 114 -24.98 -5.12 9.52
C GLU A 114 -24.67 -4.46 8.18
N LYS A 115 -23.65 -3.60 8.12
CA LYS A 115 -23.37 -2.78 6.94
C LYS A 115 -21.89 -2.49 6.73
N LEU A 116 -21.57 -2.22 5.48
CA LEU A 116 -20.31 -1.64 5.04
C LEU A 116 -20.56 -0.23 4.51
N GLU A 117 -19.78 0.73 4.97
CA GLU A 117 -19.74 2.06 4.37
C GLU A 117 -18.40 2.22 3.67
N VAL A 118 -18.43 2.46 2.36
CA VAL A 118 -17.24 2.54 1.51
C VAL A 118 -17.12 3.97 0.98
N ALA A 119 -16.11 4.69 1.45
CA ALA A 119 -15.85 6.04 0.97
C ALA A 119 -15.53 6.02 -0.53
N LYS A 120 -15.87 7.10 -1.23
CA LYS A 120 -15.46 7.33 -2.63
C LYS A 120 -13.98 7.04 -2.89
N LEU A 121 -13.13 7.42 -1.94
CA LEU A 121 -11.68 7.24 -2.05
C LEU A 121 -11.27 5.78 -1.95
N ALA A 122 -12.00 4.94 -1.23
CA ALA A 122 -11.71 3.52 -1.09
C ALA A 122 -12.06 2.70 -2.34
N GLN A 123 -12.78 3.29 -3.29
CA GLN A 123 -13.20 2.64 -4.53
C GLN A 123 -12.20 2.93 -5.64
N LYS A 124 -11.84 1.90 -6.41
CA LYS A 124 -10.93 2.05 -7.56
C LYS A 124 -11.55 2.94 -8.65
N ASN A 125 -12.88 2.91 -8.79
CA ASN A 125 -13.62 3.84 -9.63
C ASN A 125 -13.85 5.18 -8.92
N LYS A 126 -13.05 6.19 -9.30
CA LYS A 126 -13.02 7.51 -8.65
C LYS A 126 -14.25 8.39 -8.91
N ASN A 127 -15.22 7.94 -9.71
CA ASN A 127 -16.44 8.70 -9.99
C ASN A 127 -17.63 8.34 -9.08
N ALA A 128 -17.47 7.33 -8.22
CA ALA A 128 -18.53 6.87 -7.34
C ALA A 128 -18.80 7.83 -6.16
N LYS A 129 -20.03 7.80 -5.63
CA LYS A 129 -20.37 8.42 -4.33
C LYS A 129 -19.92 7.48 -3.20
N THR A 130 -19.90 7.98 -1.97
CA THR A 130 -19.81 7.10 -0.80
C THR A 130 -20.99 6.14 -0.82
N LEU A 131 -20.72 4.85 -0.65
CA LEU A 131 -21.72 3.79 -0.72
C LEU A 131 -21.96 3.25 0.68
N THR A 132 -23.23 3.01 1.01
CA THR A 132 -23.64 2.26 2.19
C THR A 132 -24.30 0.99 1.70
N ILE A 133 -23.72 -0.14 2.06
CA ILE A 133 -24.10 -1.47 1.57
C ILE A 133 -24.55 -2.29 2.77
N MET A 134 -25.78 -2.78 2.76
CA MET A 134 -26.23 -3.70 3.79
C MET A 134 -25.60 -5.08 3.55
N ARG A 135 -25.22 -5.77 4.61
CA ARG A 135 -24.67 -7.14 4.53
C ARG A 135 -25.64 -8.08 3.83
N SER A 136 -26.95 -7.89 4.01
CA SER A 136 -28.00 -8.65 3.33
C SER A 136 -27.92 -8.58 1.81
N ASP A 137 -27.36 -7.52 1.26
CA ASP A 137 -27.33 -7.23 -0.17
C ASP A 137 -26.03 -7.71 -0.82
N ILE A 138 -25.06 -8.13 -0.01
CA ILE A 138 -23.79 -8.69 -0.45
C ILE A 138 -24.01 -10.16 -0.81
N ALA A 139 -23.62 -10.54 -2.02
CA ALA A 139 -23.57 -11.93 -2.44
C ALA A 139 -22.29 -12.59 -1.94
N GLU A 140 -21.14 -11.95 -2.22
CA GLU A 140 -19.83 -12.42 -1.79
C GLU A 140 -18.81 -11.27 -1.74
N VAL A 141 -17.80 -11.40 -0.89
CA VAL A 141 -16.61 -10.55 -0.88
C VAL A 141 -15.40 -11.40 -1.25
N VAL A 142 -14.79 -11.09 -2.39
CA VAL A 142 -13.70 -11.88 -2.97
C VAL A 142 -12.36 -11.26 -2.59
N PHE A 143 -11.50 -12.03 -1.92
CA PHE A 143 -10.12 -11.67 -1.65
C PHE A 143 -9.14 -12.43 -2.55
N ASN A 144 -8.36 -11.68 -3.32
CA ASN A 144 -7.29 -12.24 -4.14
C ASN A 144 -6.01 -12.30 -3.30
N TYR A 145 -5.39 -13.48 -3.17
CA TYR A 145 -4.24 -13.68 -2.28
C TYR A 145 -3.11 -14.55 -2.89
N THR A 146 -1.91 -14.45 -2.32
CA THR A 146 -0.81 -15.41 -2.49
C THR A 146 -0.36 -15.96 -1.14
N MET A 147 0.31 -17.12 -1.17
CA MET A 147 1.01 -17.67 -0.03
C MET A 147 2.51 -17.55 -0.24
N ASP A 148 3.16 -16.76 0.60
CA ASP A 148 4.61 -16.58 0.59
C ASP A 148 5.24 -17.53 1.60
N LYS A 149 5.98 -18.52 1.09
CA LYS A 149 6.78 -19.44 1.93
C LYS A 149 8.19 -18.88 2.08
N LYS A 150 8.53 -18.39 3.26
CA LYS A 150 9.90 -17.98 3.61
C LYS A 150 10.61 -19.10 4.36
N TYR A 151 11.61 -19.67 3.71
CA TYR A 151 12.51 -20.64 4.32
C TYR A 151 13.60 -19.88 5.08
N LYS A 152 13.53 -19.86 6.42
CA LYS A 152 14.65 -19.36 7.25
C LYS A 152 15.49 -20.55 7.71
N ARG A 153 16.80 -20.46 7.49
CA ARG A 153 17.78 -21.28 8.21
C ARG A 153 17.95 -20.66 9.59
N GLN A 154 17.68 -21.42 10.64
CA GLN A 154 18.14 -21.11 12.00
C GLN A 154 19.17 -22.17 12.41
N ILE A 155 20.11 -21.80 13.28
CA ILE A 155 21.03 -22.76 13.90
C ILE A 155 20.17 -23.76 14.69
N GLY A 156 20.20 -25.04 14.29
CA GLY A 156 19.37 -26.11 14.87
C GLY A 156 18.18 -26.60 14.02
N GLY A 157 17.89 -26.00 12.86
CA GLY A 157 16.84 -26.52 11.97
C GLY A 157 16.33 -25.56 10.88
N ARG A 158 15.49 -26.08 9.99
CA ARG A 158 14.81 -25.31 8.93
C ARG A 158 13.39 -24.97 9.39
N THR A 159 13.10 -23.71 9.69
CA THR A 159 11.73 -23.27 9.98
C THR A 159 11.10 -22.69 8.71
N VAL A 160 9.98 -23.27 8.28
CA VAL A 160 9.16 -22.74 7.19
C VAL A 160 8.18 -21.75 7.81
N LYS A 161 8.30 -20.46 7.46
CA LYS A 161 7.27 -19.46 7.80
C LYS A 161 6.41 -19.22 6.57
N SER A 162 5.13 -19.54 6.67
CA SER A 162 4.13 -19.16 5.68
C SER A 162 3.53 -17.81 6.07
N SER A 163 3.30 -16.94 5.10
CA SER A 163 2.52 -15.72 5.27
C SER A 163 1.61 -15.54 4.07
N ALA A 164 0.33 -15.27 4.31
CA ALA A 164 -0.58 -14.85 3.26
C ALA A 164 -0.30 -13.39 2.90
N SER A 165 -0.42 -13.07 1.62
CA SER A 165 -0.35 -11.71 1.08
C SER A 165 -1.66 -11.44 0.34
N VAL A 166 -2.43 -10.44 0.79
CA VAL A 166 -3.72 -10.07 0.20
C VAL A 166 -3.51 -8.92 -0.79
N HIS A 167 -3.98 -9.10 -2.02
CA HIS A 167 -3.66 -8.21 -3.14
C HIS A 167 -4.85 -7.37 -3.60
N ALA A 168 -6.06 -7.91 -3.58
CA ALA A 168 -7.25 -7.19 -4.00
C ALA A 168 -8.47 -7.66 -3.21
N CYS A 169 -9.47 -6.78 -3.13
CA CYS A 169 -10.77 -7.04 -2.53
C CYS A 169 -11.85 -6.54 -3.49
N GLU A 170 -12.79 -7.42 -3.80
CA GLU A 170 -13.92 -7.17 -4.69
C GLU A 170 -15.21 -7.46 -3.91
N ILE A 171 -16.15 -6.52 -3.85
CA ILE A 171 -17.46 -6.74 -3.22
C ILE A 171 -18.48 -6.98 -4.34
N HIS A 172 -19.07 -8.17 -4.37
CA HIS A 172 -20.09 -8.56 -5.35
C HIS A 172 -21.45 -8.46 -4.68
N LEU A 173 -22.31 -7.59 -5.20
CA LEU A 173 -23.66 -7.40 -4.70
C LEU A 173 -24.64 -8.34 -5.40
N LYS A 174 -25.75 -8.67 -4.73
CA LYS A 174 -26.81 -9.55 -5.27
C LYS A 174 -27.48 -8.97 -6.52
N ASN A 175 -27.43 -7.65 -6.71
CA ASN A 175 -27.92 -6.96 -7.91
C ASN A 175 -26.96 -7.09 -9.12
N GLY A 176 -25.82 -7.77 -8.97
CA GLY A 176 -24.80 -7.93 -10.01
C GLY A 176 -23.77 -6.81 -10.08
N GLU A 177 -23.85 -5.79 -9.21
CA GLU A 177 -22.87 -4.72 -9.14
C GLU A 177 -21.56 -5.20 -8.48
N LEU A 178 -20.44 -4.72 -9.03
CA LEU A 178 -19.09 -5.03 -8.57
C LEU A 178 -18.40 -3.76 -8.05
N ILE A 179 -17.94 -3.82 -6.80
CA ILE A 179 -17.19 -2.73 -6.16
C ILE A 179 -15.76 -3.18 -5.88
N ASP A 180 -14.82 -2.63 -6.66
CA ASP A 180 -13.38 -2.85 -6.49
C ASP A 180 -12.81 -1.91 -5.42
N ILE A 181 -12.20 -2.48 -4.39
CA ILE A 181 -11.53 -1.71 -3.32
C ILE A 181 -10.09 -1.35 -3.73
N ASP A 182 -9.71 -0.09 -3.54
CA ASP A 182 -8.35 0.42 -3.74
C ASP A 182 -7.44 -0.06 -2.59
N ASN A 183 -6.71 -1.15 -2.86
CA ASN A 183 -5.74 -1.78 -1.96
C ASN A 183 -4.60 -0.84 -1.51
N MET A 184 -4.38 0.27 -2.23
CA MET A 184 -3.37 1.27 -1.89
C MET A 184 -3.82 2.21 -0.79
N ARG A 185 -5.11 2.22 -0.48
CA ARG A 185 -5.72 3.10 0.52
C ARG A 185 -6.26 2.33 1.70
N VAL A 186 -6.91 1.20 1.45
CA VAL A 186 -7.50 0.36 2.48
C VAL A 186 -6.51 -0.72 2.90
N GLY A 187 -6.23 -0.81 4.20
CA GLY A 187 -5.47 -1.93 4.76
C GLY A 187 -6.24 -3.23 4.63
N LEU A 188 -6.01 -3.99 3.55
CA LEU A 188 -6.79 -5.19 3.24
C LEU A 188 -6.75 -6.27 4.33
N PHE A 189 -5.66 -6.38 5.10
CA PHE A 189 -5.61 -7.29 6.26
C PHE A 189 -6.53 -6.86 7.40
N ASN A 190 -6.66 -5.55 7.66
CA ASN A 190 -7.58 -5.03 8.67
C ASN A 190 -9.02 -5.27 8.21
N LEU A 191 -9.29 -5.03 6.93
CA LEU A 191 -10.60 -5.29 6.34
C LEU A 191 -10.95 -6.78 6.41
N LEU A 192 -10.07 -7.67 5.96
CA LEU A 192 -10.28 -9.11 6.01
C LEU A 192 -10.55 -9.58 7.44
N TYR A 193 -9.77 -9.13 8.43
CA TYR A 193 -9.97 -9.48 9.83
C TYR A 193 -11.38 -9.09 10.32
N LEU A 194 -11.82 -7.86 10.02
CA LEU A 194 -13.14 -7.38 10.44
C LEU A 194 -14.28 -8.13 9.75
N LEU A 195 -14.11 -8.48 8.47
CA LEU A 195 -15.12 -9.24 7.73
C LEU A 195 -15.21 -10.70 8.19
N VAL A 196 -14.09 -11.33 8.57
CA VAL A 196 -14.09 -12.64 9.22
C VAL A 196 -14.78 -12.55 10.59
N PHE A 197 -14.42 -11.55 11.40
CA PHE A 197 -15.00 -11.36 12.74
C PHE A 197 -16.53 -11.14 12.71
N HIS A 198 -17.03 -10.40 11.72
CA HIS A 198 -18.47 -10.18 11.54
C HIS A 198 -19.16 -11.22 10.63
N GLU A 199 -18.45 -12.29 10.24
CA GLU A 199 -18.96 -13.42 9.44
C GLU A 199 -19.55 -13.02 8.07
N TYR A 200 -18.94 -12.08 7.37
CA TYR A 200 -19.38 -11.73 6.01
C TYR A 200 -19.22 -12.92 5.04
N PRO A 201 -19.98 -12.97 3.92
CA PRO A 201 -19.85 -14.03 2.93
C PRO A 201 -18.53 -13.88 2.16
N LEU A 202 -17.46 -14.50 2.65
CA LEU A 202 -16.11 -14.37 2.11
C LEU A 202 -15.77 -15.49 1.12
N VAL A 203 -15.08 -15.12 0.04
CA VAL A 203 -14.57 -16.05 -0.98
C VAL A 203 -13.14 -15.69 -1.30
N TYR A 204 -12.30 -16.70 -1.56
CA TYR A 204 -10.88 -16.52 -1.77
C TYR A 204 -10.47 -16.99 -3.16
N ARG A 205 -9.53 -16.26 -3.77
CA ARG A 205 -8.96 -16.59 -5.06
C ARG A 205 -7.45 -16.49 -4.98
N TYR A 206 -6.78 -17.60 -5.30
CA TYR A 206 -5.33 -17.63 -5.37
C TYR A 206 -4.84 -16.99 -6.69
N CYS A 207 -3.95 -16.00 -6.59
CA CYS A 207 -3.48 -15.23 -7.74
C CYS A 207 -1.94 -15.11 -7.75
N LEU A 208 -1.24 -15.69 -8.71
CA LEU A 208 0.23 -15.65 -8.82
C LEU A 208 0.82 -14.25 -9.14
N SER A 209 0.00 -13.23 -9.43
CA SER A 209 0.43 -11.97 -10.06
C SER A 209 0.38 -10.72 -9.16
N GLY A 210 0.22 -10.85 -7.84
CA GLY A 210 -0.15 -9.72 -6.99
C GLY A 210 0.96 -8.73 -6.56
N GLY A 211 2.24 -9.11 -6.61
CA GLY A 211 3.28 -8.38 -5.85
C GLY A 211 4.41 -7.70 -6.62
N ALA A 212 4.62 -8.01 -7.91
CA ALA A 212 5.87 -7.65 -8.59
C ALA A 212 6.02 -6.13 -8.84
N GLY A 213 4.92 -5.43 -9.15
CA GLY A 213 4.97 -4.00 -9.48
C GLY A 213 5.32 -3.10 -8.28
N GLY A 214 4.80 -3.42 -7.09
CA GLY A 214 5.06 -2.64 -5.87
C GLY A 214 6.50 -2.75 -5.39
N ALA A 215 7.10 -3.95 -5.47
CA ALA A 215 8.48 -4.18 -5.08
C ALA A 215 9.47 -3.41 -5.97
N MET A 216 9.27 -3.42 -7.28
CA MET A 216 10.13 -2.69 -8.23
C MET A 216 10.11 -1.17 -7.97
N ILE A 217 8.94 -0.61 -7.68
CA ILE A 217 8.81 0.82 -7.36
C ILE A 217 9.53 1.15 -6.04
N LEU A 218 9.46 0.27 -5.03
CA LEU A 218 10.21 0.46 -3.78
C LEU A 218 11.72 0.43 -3.99
N VAL A 219 12.22 -0.52 -4.80
CA VAL A 219 13.63 -0.58 -5.18
C VAL A 219 14.05 0.70 -5.91
N LEU A 220 13.25 1.16 -6.88
CA LEU A 220 13.53 2.39 -7.62
C LEU A 220 13.60 3.62 -6.70
N ARG A 221 12.68 3.72 -5.73
CA ARG A 221 12.71 4.79 -4.71
C ARG A 221 14.02 4.73 -3.92
N LEU A 222 14.39 3.56 -3.39
CA LEU A 222 15.63 3.39 -2.62
C LEU A 222 16.86 3.79 -3.42
N LEU A 223 16.98 3.32 -4.67
CA LEU A 223 18.10 3.66 -5.55
C LEU A 223 18.20 5.17 -5.81
N SER A 224 17.07 5.82 -6.15
CA SER A 224 17.03 7.26 -6.42
C SER A 224 17.38 8.10 -5.18
N LEU A 225 16.97 7.65 -3.99
CA LEU A 225 17.30 8.28 -2.71
C LEU A 225 18.78 8.13 -2.38
N SER A 226 19.33 6.94 -2.53
CA SER A 226 20.76 6.66 -2.32
C SER A 226 21.64 7.47 -3.26
N ALA A 227 21.25 7.59 -4.54
CA ALA A 227 21.97 8.38 -5.53
C ALA A 227 22.07 9.84 -5.09
N VAL A 228 20.94 10.50 -4.79
CA VAL A 228 20.97 11.91 -4.38
C VAL A 228 21.66 12.11 -3.03
N ALA A 229 21.48 11.19 -2.07
CA ALA A 229 22.21 11.23 -0.80
C ALA A 229 23.73 11.19 -1.02
N SER A 230 24.21 10.37 -1.96
CA SER A 230 25.64 10.31 -2.31
C SER A 230 26.14 11.61 -2.95
N ALA A 231 25.36 12.25 -3.83
CA ALA A 231 25.72 13.54 -4.41
C ALA A 231 25.81 14.66 -3.36
N VAL A 232 24.83 14.72 -2.45
CA VAL A 232 24.82 15.69 -1.35
C VAL A 232 26.01 15.47 -0.43
N ALA A 233 26.31 14.22 -0.06
CA ALA A 233 27.46 13.89 0.78
C ALA A 233 28.79 14.26 0.10
N MET A 234 28.96 13.91 -1.18
CA MET A 234 30.14 14.26 -1.97
C MET A 234 30.39 15.77 -1.99
N LEU A 235 29.36 16.56 -2.31
CA LEU A 235 29.47 18.02 -2.34
C LEU A 235 29.69 18.61 -0.95
N PHE A 236 29.08 18.05 0.09
CA PHE A 236 29.28 18.48 1.48
C PHE A 236 30.73 18.31 1.93
N PHE A 237 31.36 17.17 1.65
CA PHE A 237 32.77 16.94 2.00
C PHE A 237 33.75 17.82 1.19
N ASN A 238 33.31 18.31 0.03
CA ASN A 238 34.06 19.21 -0.84
C ASN A 238 33.80 20.71 -0.56
N LEU A 239 33.05 21.07 0.49
CA LEU A 239 32.81 22.46 0.89
C LEU A 239 34.06 23.20 1.43
N LYS A 240 35.23 22.57 1.39
CA LYS A 240 36.50 23.14 1.86
C LYS A 240 37.03 24.22 0.92
#